data_AF-D3Z0Q2-F1
#
_entry.id   AF-D3Z0Q2-F1
#
_cell.length_a   1.000
_cell.length_b   1.000
_cell.length_c   1.000
_cell.angle_alpha   90.00
_cell.angle_beta   90.00
_cell.angle_gamma   90.00
#
_symmetry.space_group_name_H-M   'P 1'
#
loop_
_entity.id
_entity.type
_entity.pdbx_description
1 polymer ?
#
loop_
_entity_poly.entity_id
_entity_poly.type
_entity_poly.pdbx_seq_one_letter_code
_entity_poly.pdbx_strand_id
1 'polypeptide(L)'
;MFFYFQKEVDKFKRLIQDPETVQHLDRHSDSKQGKYLNWDAVFRFLQKYIQKEMESLRTAKSNVSATTQSSRQKKMQEISSLVRYFIKCANKRAPRLKCQDLLNYVMDTVKDSSNGLTYGADCSNILLKDILSVRKYWCE
;
A
#
# COMPACT_ATOMS: atom_id res chain seq x y z
N MET A 1 -9.52 5.72 -18.11
CA MET A 1 -8.90 4.79 -17.12
C MET A 1 -8.27 5.53 -15.93
N PHE A 2 -7.47 6.58 -16.13
CA PHE A 2 -6.86 7.36 -15.03
C PHE A 2 -7.88 8.00 -14.05
N PHE A 3 -8.92 8.64 -14.56
CA PHE A 3 -9.98 9.23 -13.72
C PHE A 3 -10.74 8.21 -12.85
N TYR A 4 -10.88 6.98 -13.33
CA TYR A 4 -11.53 5.91 -12.56
C TYR A 4 -10.63 5.46 -11.40
N PHE A 5 -9.33 5.32 -11.66
CA PHE A 5 -8.35 5.00 -10.64
C PHE A 5 -8.34 6.03 -9.50
N GLN A 6 -8.25 7.33 -9.83
CA GLN A 6 -8.23 8.39 -8.82
C GLN A 6 -9.49 8.37 -7.94
N LYS A 7 -10.67 8.16 -8.55
CA LYS A 7 -11.94 8.08 -7.82
C LYS A 7 -11.96 6.90 -6.84
N GLU A 8 -11.49 5.73 -7.25
CA GLU A 8 -11.43 4.54 -6.39
C GLU A 8 -10.39 4.71 -5.27
N VAL A 9 -9.25 5.35 -5.56
CA VAL A 9 -8.24 5.71 -4.56
C VAL A 9 -8.84 6.64 -3.50
N ASP A 10 -9.54 7.69 -3.91
CA ASP A 10 -10.14 8.64 -2.98
C ASP A 10 -11.26 8.02 -2.15
N LYS A 11 -12.06 7.13 -2.77
CA LYS A 11 -13.08 6.34 -2.07
C LYS A 11 -12.43 5.43 -1.02
N PHE A 12 -11.36 4.73 -1.36
CA PHE A 12 -10.62 3.88 -0.43
C PHE A 12 -10.04 4.70 0.73
N LYS A 13 -9.40 5.84 0.45
CA LYS A 13 -8.86 6.73 1.50
C LYS A 13 -9.93 7.19 2.47
N ARG A 14 -11.12 7.57 1.97
CA ARG A 14 -12.27 7.94 2.82
C ARG A 14 -12.72 6.76 3.68
N LEU A 15 -12.82 5.56 3.09
CA LEU A 15 -13.26 4.37 3.79
C LEU A 15 -12.32 3.98 4.93
N ILE A 16 -10.99 4.01 4.73
CA ILE A 16 -10.02 3.66 5.79
C ILE A 16 -9.83 4.76 6.84
N GLN A 17 -10.52 5.89 6.71
CA GLN A 17 -10.60 6.96 7.71
C GLN A 17 -11.98 7.04 8.37
N ASP A 18 -12.97 6.35 7.82
CA ASP A 18 -14.31 6.32 8.36
C ASP A 18 -14.29 5.72 9.78
N PRO A 19 -14.85 6.41 10.80
CA PRO A 19 -14.75 5.97 12.19
C PRO A 19 -15.31 4.57 12.45
N GLU A 20 -16.41 4.21 11.80
CA GLU A 20 -17.04 2.89 11.95
C GLU A 20 -16.15 1.81 11.35
N THR A 21 -15.64 2.04 10.14
CA THR A 21 -14.70 1.15 9.47
C THR A 21 -13.44 0.97 10.30
N VAL A 22 -12.84 2.05 10.80
CA VAL A 22 -11.63 2.00 11.63
C VAL A 22 -11.89 1.23 12.93
N GLN A 23 -13.01 1.49 13.60
CA GLN A 23 -13.35 0.77 14.83
C GLN A 23 -13.53 -0.74 14.57
N HIS A 24 -14.14 -1.10 13.45
CA HIS A 24 -14.30 -2.50 13.05
C HIS A 24 -12.94 -3.17 12.83
N LEU A 25 -12.06 -2.53 12.04
CA LEU A 25 -10.72 -3.04 11.77
C LEU A 25 -9.87 -3.16 13.04
N ASP A 26 -9.90 -2.15 13.92
CA ASP A 26 -9.17 -2.16 15.19
C ASP A 26 -9.62 -3.35 16.07
N ARG A 27 -10.94 -3.51 16.26
CA ARG A 27 -11.52 -4.58 17.08
C ARG A 27 -11.13 -5.97 16.58
N HIS A 28 -11.11 -6.16 15.26
CA HIS A 28 -10.78 -7.46 14.66
C HIS A 28 -9.28 -7.72 14.53
N SER A 29 -8.44 -6.70 14.55
CA SER A 29 -6.98 -6.85 14.68
C SER A 29 -6.56 -7.29 16.08
N ASP A 30 -7.33 -6.95 17.13
CA ASP A 30 -7.07 -7.42 18.50
C ASP A 30 -7.64 -8.82 18.78
N SER A 31 -8.52 -9.32 17.91
CA SER A 31 -9.14 -10.64 18.06
C SER A 31 -8.19 -11.75 17.59
N LYS A 32 -8.08 -12.81 18.40
CA LYS A 32 -7.41 -14.06 17.98
C LYS A 32 -8.18 -14.83 16.89
N GLN A 33 -9.43 -14.45 16.62
CA GLN A 33 -10.27 -15.09 15.61
C GLN A 33 -10.13 -14.35 14.27
N GLY A 34 -9.32 -14.88 13.36
CA GLY A 34 -9.05 -14.33 12.03
C GLY A 34 -10.21 -14.45 11.02
N LYS A 35 -11.47 -14.48 11.48
CA LYS A 35 -12.65 -14.69 10.64
C LYS A 35 -13.18 -13.40 9.99
N TYR A 36 -12.81 -12.24 10.54
CA TYR A 36 -13.33 -10.93 10.13
C TYR A 36 -12.26 -10.10 9.44
N LEU A 37 -12.70 -9.10 8.67
CA LEU A 37 -11.82 -8.15 8.01
C LEU A 37 -11.06 -7.32 9.05
N ASN A 38 -9.74 -7.32 8.97
CA ASN A 38 -8.84 -6.59 9.84
C ASN A 38 -7.76 -5.86 9.04
N TRP A 39 -6.90 -5.09 9.71
CA TRP A 39 -5.87 -4.29 9.03
C TRP A 39 -4.93 -5.14 8.15
N ASP A 40 -4.49 -6.31 8.61
CA ASP A 40 -3.64 -7.21 7.81
C ASP A 40 -4.38 -7.73 6.57
N ALA A 41 -5.67 -8.07 6.68
CA ALA A 41 -6.45 -8.53 5.55
C ALA A 41 -6.61 -7.44 4.50
N VAL A 42 -6.91 -6.20 4.92
CA VAL A 42 -6.97 -5.05 4.01
C VAL A 42 -5.62 -4.79 3.37
N PHE A 43 -4.51 -4.91 4.13
CA PHE A 43 -3.16 -4.76 3.58
C PHE A 43 -2.88 -5.78 2.47
N ARG A 44 -3.19 -7.06 2.70
CA ARG A 44 -3.04 -8.11 1.68
C ARG A 44 -3.89 -7.85 0.44
N PHE A 45 -5.12 -7.37 0.60
CA PHE A 45 -5.95 -7.00 -0.56
C PHE A 45 -5.39 -5.80 -1.31
N LEU A 46 -4.88 -4.79 -0.60
CA LEU A 46 -4.24 -3.62 -1.20
C LEU A 46 -2.99 -4.02 -1.99
N GLN A 47 -2.13 -4.87 -1.43
CA GLN A 47 -0.96 -5.41 -2.12
C GLN A 47 -1.34 -6.12 -3.43
N LYS A 48 -2.34 -7.02 -3.38
CA LYS A 48 -2.83 -7.74 -4.57
C LYS A 48 -3.41 -6.80 -5.63
N TYR A 49 -4.19 -5.80 -5.21
CA TYR A 49 -4.74 -4.79 -6.12
C TYR A 49 -3.62 -4.04 -6.84
N ILE A 50 -2.61 -3.59 -6.08
CA ILE A 50 -1.48 -2.86 -6.61
C ILE A 50 -0.66 -3.70 -7.58
N GLN A 51 -0.37 -4.95 -7.23
CA GLN A 51 0.32 -5.87 -8.11
C GLN A 51 -0.42 -6.01 -9.46
N LYS A 52 -1.75 -6.17 -9.43
CA LYS A 52 -2.57 -6.26 -10.64
C LYS A 52 -2.54 -4.98 -11.48
N GLU A 53 -2.62 -3.82 -10.84
CA GLU A 53 -2.51 -2.52 -11.54
C GLU A 53 -1.13 -2.35 -12.17
N MET A 54 -0.07 -2.82 -11.52
CA MET A 54 1.30 -2.77 -12.04
C MET A 54 1.52 -3.72 -13.22
N GLU A 55 1.04 -4.95 -13.14
CA GLU A 55 1.06 -5.92 -14.24
C GLU A 55 0.32 -5.38 -15.48
N SER A 56 -0.82 -4.71 -15.27
CA SER A 56 -1.56 -4.04 -16.35
C SER A 56 -0.75 -2.90 -17.00
N LEU A 57 0.01 -2.14 -16.22
CA LEU A 57 0.86 -1.07 -16.75
C LEU A 57 2.07 -1.60 -17.51
N ARG A 58 2.64 -2.74 -17.09
CA ARG A 58 3.79 -3.41 -17.73
C ARG A 58 3.43 -4.08 -19.05
N THR A 59 2.28 -4.75 -19.10
CA THR A 59 1.82 -5.46 -20.30
C THR A 59 1.33 -4.50 -21.38
N ALA A 60 1.08 -3.23 -21.05
CA ALA A 60 0.69 -2.21 -22.02
C ALA A 60 1.88 -1.76 -22.88
N LYS A 61 1.71 -1.72 -24.21
CA LYS A 61 2.75 -1.38 -25.21
C LYS A 61 3.64 -0.22 -24.77
N SER A 62 4.95 -0.38 -24.98
CA SER A 62 6.00 0.62 -24.67
C SER A 62 6.07 1.76 -25.69
N ASN A 63 5.61 1.54 -26.92
CA ASN A 63 5.56 2.55 -27.99
C ASN A 63 4.33 3.46 -27.85
N VAL A 64 4.26 4.21 -26.76
CA VAL A 64 3.20 5.19 -26.51
C VAL A 64 3.76 6.61 -26.46
N SER A 65 2.90 7.60 -26.63
CA SER A 65 3.31 9.01 -26.54
C SER A 65 3.95 9.34 -25.19
N ALA A 66 4.84 10.34 -25.16
CA ALA A 66 5.46 10.83 -23.94
C ALA A 66 4.41 11.20 -22.86
N THR A 67 3.27 11.77 -23.26
CA THR A 67 2.13 12.08 -22.38
C THR A 67 1.54 10.82 -21.74
N THR A 68 1.42 9.73 -22.50
CA THR A 68 0.92 8.45 -21.98
C THR A 68 1.92 7.85 -21.01
N GLN A 69 3.22 7.89 -21.32
CA GLN A 69 4.28 7.41 -20.43
C GLN A 69 4.30 8.20 -19.11
N SER A 70 4.19 9.53 -19.16
CA SER A 70 4.10 10.40 -17.98
C SER A 70 2.86 10.07 -17.13
N SER A 71 1.70 9.83 -17.76
CA SER A 71 0.48 9.43 -17.05
C SER A 71 0.62 8.08 -16.34
N ARG A 72 1.34 7.12 -16.95
CA ARG A 72 1.65 5.83 -16.30
C ARG A 72 2.58 6.01 -15.09
N GLN A 73 3.62 6.83 -15.21
CA GLN A 73 4.52 7.15 -14.11
C GLN A 73 3.79 7.83 -12.94
N LYS A 74 2.89 8.77 -13.23
CA LYS A 74 2.06 9.43 -12.22
C LYS A 74 1.17 8.43 -11.48
N LYS A 75 0.51 7.52 -12.23
CA LYS A 75 -0.30 6.46 -11.64
C LYS A 75 0.54 5.53 -10.74
N MET A 76 1.76 5.18 -11.15
CA MET A 76 2.70 4.41 -10.33
C MET A 76 3.05 5.12 -9.01
N GLN A 77 3.31 6.44 -9.06
CA GLN A 77 3.57 7.24 -7.86
C GLN A 77 2.35 7.30 -6.92
N GLU A 78 1.15 7.44 -7.47
CA GLU A 78 -0.10 7.45 -6.69
C GLU A 78 -0.36 6.10 -6.02
N ILE A 79 -0.10 5.00 -6.72
CA ILE A 79 -0.14 3.62 -6.18
C ILE A 79 0.81 3.47 -4.99
N SER A 80 2.06 3.90 -5.14
CA SER A 80 3.07 3.81 -4.08
C SER A 80 2.69 4.66 -2.86
N SER A 81 2.23 5.89 -3.12
CA SER A 81 1.74 6.82 -2.09
C SER A 81 0.54 6.26 -1.31
N LEU A 82 -0.31 5.45 -1.96
CA LEU A 82 -1.48 4.84 -1.34
C LEU A 82 -1.09 3.81 -0.27
N VAL A 83 -0.09 2.97 -0.53
CA VAL A 83 0.38 1.97 0.45
C VAL A 83 0.93 2.67 1.67
N ARG A 84 1.79 3.65 1.45
CA ARG A 84 2.36 4.44 2.54
C ARG A 84 1.27 5.12 3.36
N TYR A 85 0.27 5.69 2.70
CA TYR A 85 -0.86 6.32 3.36
C TYR A 85 -1.64 5.32 4.23
N PHE A 86 -1.91 4.13 3.70
CA PHE A 86 -2.57 3.05 4.44
C PHE A 86 -1.77 2.63 5.69
N ILE A 87 -0.46 2.39 5.56
CA ILE A 87 0.42 2.03 6.68
C ILE A 87 0.39 3.11 7.77
N LYS A 88 0.44 4.39 7.38
CA LYS A 88 0.33 5.51 8.32
C LYS A 88 -1.01 5.54 9.04
N CYS A 89 -2.12 5.28 8.34
CA CYS A 89 -3.43 5.21 8.98
C CYS A 89 -3.49 4.08 10.01
N ALA A 90 -2.99 2.88 9.67
CA ALA A 90 -2.92 1.75 10.59
C ALA A 90 -2.05 2.08 11.82
N ASN A 91 -0.83 2.58 11.60
CA ASN A 91 0.14 2.87 12.68
C ASN A 91 -0.34 3.92 13.69
N LYS A 92 -1.19 4.87 13.29
CA LYS A 92 -1.80 5.85 14.22
C LYS A 92 -2.66 5.20 15.30
N ARG A 93 -3.12 3.96 15.10
CA ARG A 93 -4.05 3.23 15.97
C ARG A 93 -3.33 2.22 16.88
N ALA A 94 -2.01 2.33 16.98
CA ALA A 94 -1.03 1.30 17.32
C ALA A 94 -0.49 0.56 16.07
N PRO A 95 0.67 -0.10 16.14
CA PRO A 95 1.22 -0.83 15.01
C PRO A 95 0.37 -2.09 14.79
N ARG A 96 -0.60 -2.00 13.86
CA ARG A 96 -1.68 -2.98 13.62
C ARG A 96 -1.36 -4.02 12.54
N LEU A 97 -0.26 -3.82 11.82
CA LEU A 97 0.16 -4.69 10.73
C LEU A 97 1.28 -5.61 11.21
N LYS A 98 1.37 -6.82 10.69
CA LYS A 98 2.51 -7.69 11.00
C LYS A 98 3.80 -7.13 10.40
N CYS A 99 4.86 -7.06 11.20
CA CYS A 99 6.18 -6.62 10.75
C CYS A 99 6.69 -7.46 9.57
N GLN A 100 6.49 -8.78 9.63
CA GLN A 100 6.87 -9.68 8.54
C GLN A 100 6.18 -9.31 7.22
N ASP A 101 4.88 -9.00 7.23
CA ASP A 101 4.13 -8.63 6.02
C ASP A 101 4.61 -7.28 5.46
N LEU A 102 4.98 -6.34 6.34
CA LEU A 102 5.57 -5.05 5.97
C LEU A 102 6.96 -5.19 5.35
N LEU A 103 7.83 -6.02 5.93
CA LEU A 103 9.17 -6.28 5.41
C LEU A 103 9.11 -7.03 4.09
N ASN A 104 8.24 -8.04 3.97
CA ASN A 104 8.01 -8.74 2.71
C ASN A 104 7.58 -7.77 1.61
N TYR A 105 6.65 -6.85 1.90
CA TYR A 105 6.24 -5.82 0.94
C TYR A 105 7.42 -4.98 0.45
N VAL A 106 8.26 -4.48 1.36
CA VAL A 106 9.43 -3.67 1.01
C VAL A 106 10.42 -4.48 0.18
N MET A 107 10.74 -5.70 0.61
CA MET A 107 11.70 -6.57 -0.08
C MET A 107 11.21 -6.96 -1.48
N ASP A 108 9.96 -7.35 -1.62
CA ASP A 108 9.39 -7.76 -2.92
C ASP A 108 9.32 -6.57 -3.89
N THR A 109 8.97 -5.38 -3.38
CA THR A 109 8.91 -4.17 -4.22
C THR A 109 10.31 -3.74 -4.69
N VAL A 110 11.34 -3.85 -3.84
CA VAL A 110 12.72 -3.47 -4.15
C VAL A 110 13.42 -4.51 -5.04
N LYS A 111 13.17 -5.81 -4.82
CA LYS A 111 13.75 -6.90 -5.63
C LYS A 111 13.27 -6.90 -7.07
N ASP A 112 12.08 -6.36 -7.31
CA ASP A 112 11.54 -6.24 -8.65
C ASP A 112 12.25 -5.10 -9.40
N SER A 113 13.25 -5.48 -10.19
CA SER A 113 14.08 -4.60 -11.01
C SER A 113 13.30 -3.73 -12.00
N SER A 114 12.03 -4.06 -12.26
CA SER A 114 11.14 -3.32 -13.15
C SER A 114 10.35 -2.20 -12.46
N ASN A 115 10.41 -2.10 -11.12
CA ASN A 115 9.72 -1.04 -10.38
C ASN A 115 10.40 0.34 -10.47
N GLY A 116 11.61 0.45 -11.01
CA GLY A 116 12.29 1.73 -11.24
C GLY A 116 12.63 2.51 -9.95
N LEU A 117 13.46 3.56 -10.12
CA LEU A 117 13.98 4.41 -9.02
C LEU A 117 12.88 5.03 -8.14
N THR A 118 11.70 5.27 -8.69
CA THR A 118 10.59 5.94 -8.01
C THR A 118 10.04 5.15 -6.83
N TYR A 119 9.95 3.82 -6.94
CA TYR A 119 9.49 2.97 -5.82
C TYR A 119 10.55 2.82 -4.74
N GLY A 120 11.84 2.88 -5.11
CA GLY A 120 12.94 2.80 -4.14
C GLY A 120 12.83 3.88 -3.07
N ALA A 121 12.58 5.14 -3.48
CA ALA A 121 12.44 6.25 -2.54
C ALA A 121 11.24 6.10 -1.58
N ASP A 122 10.13 5.55 -2.05
CA ASP A 122 8.95 5.31 -1.21
C ASP A 122 9.12 4.10 -0.29
N CYS A 123 9.70 3.01 -0.78
CA CYS A 123 10.06 1.84 0.03
C CYS A 123 11.07 2.21 1.12
N SER A 124 12.10 3.00 0.79
CA SER A 124 13.04 3.52 1.78
C SER A 124 12.33 4.41 2.82
N ASN A 125 11.40 5.26 2.38
CA ASN A 125 10.60 6.07 3.30
C ASN A 125 9.72 5.22 4.22
N ILE A 126 9.03 4.21 3.70
CA ILE A 126 8.21 3.28 4.48
C ILE A 126 9.09 2.55 5.50
N LEU A 127 10.20 1.96 5.03
CA LEU A 127 11.12 1.22 5.89
C LEU A 127 11.65 2.11 7.02
N LEU A 128 12.20 3.29 6.71
CA LEU A 128 12.83 4.15 7.70
C LEU A 128 11.83 4.84 8.64
N LYS A 129 10.73 5.37 8.09
CA LYS A 129 9.83 6.26 8.84
C LYS A 129 8.58 5.59 9.38
N ASP A 130 8.16 4.48 8.79
CA ASP A 130 6.88 3.85 9.11
C ASP A 130 7.06 2.42 9.67
N ILE A 131 8.25 1.81 9.54
CA ILE A 131 8.61 0.51 10.13
C ILE A 131 9.69 0.65 11.20
N LEU A 132 10.92 1.01 10.83
CA LEU A 132 12.08 1.03 11.74
C LEU A 132 11.96 2.10 12.83
N SER A 133 11.21 3.18 12.60
CA SER A 133 10.91 4.18 13.63
C SER A 133 9.94 3.69 14.71
N VAL A 134 9.22 2.60 14.47
CA VAL A 134 8.13 2.11 15.32
C VAL A 134 8.64 0.94 16.17
N ARG A 135 8.94 1.21 17.45
CA ARG A 135 9.56 0.23 18.37
C ARG A 135 8.83 -1.12 18.45
N LYS A 136 7.50 -1.16 18.35
CA LYS A 136 6.75 -2.42 18.44
C LYS A 136 7.17 -3.43 17.38
N TYR A 137 7.48 -2.97 16.16
CA TYR A 137 7.90 -3.86 15.07
C TYR A 137 9.27 -4.50 15.26
N TRP A 138 10.02 -4.09 16.29
CA TRP A 138 11.33 -4.66 16.61
C TRP A 138 11.21 -5.90 17.51
N CYS A 139 10.07 -6.07 18.17
CA CYS A 139 9.86 -7.09 19.21
C CYS A 139 8.86 -8.17 18.79
N GLU A 140 8.44 -8.19 17.53
CA GLU A 140 7.73 -9.30 16.89
C GLU A 140 8.71 -10.37 16.43
#